data_AF-A0A6J1U8Y0-F1
#
_entry.id   AF-A0A6J1U8Y0-F1
#
_cell.length_a   1.000
_cell.length_b   1.000
_cell.length_c   1.000
_cell.angle_alpha   90.00
_cell.angle_beta   90.00
_cell.angle_gamma   90.00
#
_symmetry.space_group_name_H-M   'P 1'
#
loop_
_entity.id
_entity.type
_entity.pdbx_description
1 polymer ?
#
loop_
_entity_poly.entity_id
_entity_poly.type
_entity_poly.pdbx_seq_one_letter_code
_entity_poly.pdbx_strand_id
1 'polypeptide(L)'
;MVVPKIVSVFLKMDPSEEDYPTEIHDYLLAFETAVGSVDAMLKTMMSISRSELLQKLDPLGQAKIDLVSAYTLNSMFWVYLATQGINPKEHPVKQELERIRTYMNKVKEMEEKKKAAKLDKGAASRFLRNALYEPKSKPAKKSPIPAKKKKTHENLPV
;
A
#
# COMPACT_ATOMS: atom_id res chain seq x y z
N MET A 1 -32.79 22.92 -4.24
CA MET A 1 -32.62 24.25 -3.61
C MET A 1 -33.12 24.20 -2.17
N VAL A 2 -32.40 23.55 -1.24
CA VAL A 2 -32.79 23.42 0.20
C VAL A 2 -31.62 23.70 1.16
N VAL A 3 -30.42 23.92 0.62
CA VAL A 3 -29.20 24.23 1.41
C VAL A 3 -29.21 25.60 2.13
N PRO A 4 -29.97 26.65 1.74
CA PRO A 4 -29.83 27.96 2.40
C PRO A 4 -30.40 28.08 3.82
N LYS A 5 -31.35 27.21 4.22
CA LYS A 5 -32.09 27.41 5.48
C LYS A 5 -31.31 27.00 6.73
N ILE A 6 -30.53 25.91 6.67
CA ILE A 6 -29.80 25.41 7.85
C ILE A 6 -28.65 26.36 8.22
N VAL A 7 -27.93 26.86 7.21
CA VAL A 7 -26.84 27.83 7.42
C VAL A 7 -27.38 29.16 7.94
N SER A 8 -28.58 29.58 7.51
CA SER A 8 -29.22 30.80 7.99
C SER A 8 -29.79 30.72 9.41
N VAL A 9 -30.06 29.51 9.93
CA VAL A 9 -30.47 29.30 11.32
C VAL A 9 -29.24 29.38 12.24
N PHE A 10 -28.11 28.79 11.83
CA PHE A 10 -26.89 28.75 12.64
C PHE A 10 -26.18 30.12 12.73
N LEU A 11 -26.26 30.96 11.69
CA LEU A 11 -25.63 32.30 11.66
C LEU A 11 -26.42 33.42 12.39
N LYS A 12 -27.56 33.09 13.04
CA LYS A 12 -28.42 34.07 13.74
C LYS A 12 -28.59 33.78 15.24
N MET A 13 -27.69 33.02 15.86
CA MET A 13 -27.75 32.76 17.31
C MET A 13 -26.97 33.82 18.07
N ASP A 14 -27.71 34.64 18.81
CA ASP A 14 -27.21 35.54 19.86
C ASP A 14 -26.78 34.67 21.07
N PRO A 15 -25.58 34.86 21.67
CA PRO A 15 -25.00 33.89 22.61
C PRO A 15 -25.70 33.75 23.97
N SER A 16 -26.80 34.47 24.24
CA SER A 16 -27.37 34.59 25.58
C SER A 16 -28.76 33.96 25.79
N GLU A 17 -29.33 33.31 24.78
CA GLU A 17 -30.62 32.57 24.88
C GLU A 17 -30.45 31.23 24.14
N GLU A 18 -29.86 30.22 24.79
CA GLU A 18 -29.65 28.91 24.16
C GLU A 18 -30.97 28.11 24.11
N ASP A 19 -31.52 27.99 22.90
CA ASP A 19 -32.82 27.38 22.56
C ASP A 19 -32.80 25.84 22.54
N TYR A 20 -31.94 25.19 23.34
CA TYR A 20 -31.74 23.74 23.33
C TYR A 20 -31.39 23.15 24.72
N PRO A 21 -31.59 21.83 24.95
CA PRO A 21 -31.33 21.18 26.25
C PRO A 21 -29.86 21.24 26.66
N THR A 22 -29.57 21.54 27.93
CA THR A 22 -28.20 21.72 28.42
C THR A 22 -27.35 20.45 28.34
N GLU A 23 -27.98 19.27 28.32
CA GLU A 23 -27.31 17.97 28.21
C GLU A 23 -26.55 17.79 26.89
N ILE A 24 -26.90 18.56 25.85
CA ILE A 24 -26.23 18.49 24.54
C ILE A 24 -25.22 19.61 24.29
N HIS A 25 -25.13 20.60 25.19
CA HIS A 25 -24.27 21.78 25.03
C HIS A 25 -22.82 21.41 24.76
N ASP A 26 -22.22 20.59 25.61
CA ASP A 26 -20.82 20.18 25.47
C ASP A 26 -20.56 19.43 24.17
N TYR A 27 -21.52 18.62 23.70
CA TYR A 27 -21.40 17.91 22.42
C TYR A 27 -21.45 18.85 21.23
N LEU A 28 -22.30 19.88 21.27
CA LEU A 28 -22.41 20.88 20.22
C LEU A 28 -21.15 21.75 20.14
N LEU A 29 -20.62 22.19 21.27
CA LEU A 29 -19.40 22.99 21.35
C LEU A 29 -18.18 22.18 20.87
N ALA A 30 -18.09 20.91 21.25
CA ALA A 30 -17.06 20.01 20.74
C ALA A 30 -17.19 19.79 19.23
N PHE A 31 -18.41 19.64 18.72
CA PHE A 31 -18.66 19.48 17.29
C PHE A 31 -18.29 20.74 16.49
N GLU A 32 -18.70 21.93 16.95
CA GLU A 32 -18.34 23.21 16.35
C GLU A 32 -16.82 23.39 16.28
N THR A 33 -16.14 23.13 17.40
CA THR A 33 -14.67 23.22 17.48
C THR A 33 -14.01 22.26 16.49
N ALA A 34 -14.49 21.01 16.41
CA ALA A 34 -13.98 20.02 15.48
C ALA A 34 -14.19 20.42 14.01
N VAL A 35 -15.38 20.93 13.66
CA VAL A 35 -15.68 21.42 12.31
C VAL A 35 -14.81 22.63 11.96
N GLY A 36 -14.62 23.57 12.89
CA GLY A 36 -13.72 24.72 12.71
C GLY A 36 -12.27 24.30 12.46
N SER A 37 -11.77 23.30 13.18
CA SER A 37 -10.43 22.74 12.96
C SER A 37 -10.30 22.13 11.56
N VAL A 38 -11.31 21.37 11.13
CA VAL A 38 -11.35 20.74 9.80
C VAL A 38 -11.41 21.79 8.68
N ASP A 39 -12.21 22.85 8.84
CA ASP A 39 -12.29 23.97 7.90
C ASP A 39 -10.94 24.69 7.75
N ALA A 40 -10.25 24.96 8.86
CA ALA A 40 -8.92 25.55 8.84
C ALA A 40 -7.91 24.68 8.08
N MET A 41 -7.88 23.36 8.36
CA MET A 41 -7.00 22.41 7.66
C MET A 41 -7.30 22.34 6.16
N LEU A 42 -8.58 22.31 5.77
CA LEU A 42 -8.98 22.30 4.37
C LEU A 42 -8.56 23.59 3.65
N LYS A 43 -8.76 24.76 4.27
CA LYS A 43 -8.33 26.05 3.70
C LYS A 43 -6.82 26.07 3.43
N THR A 44 -6.02 25.56 4.37
CA THR A 44 -4.57 25.40 4.16
C THR A 44 -4.24 24.44 3.03
N MET A 45 -4.97 23.32 2.91
CA MET A 45 -4.74 22.36 1.83
C MET A 45 -5.12 22.95 0.46
N MET A 46 -6.22 23.70 0.39
CA MET A 46 -6.75 24.30 -0.85
C MET A 46 -6.00 25.56 -1.29
N SER A 47 -5.21 26.19 -0.42
CA SER A 47 -4.35 27.31 -0.81
C SER A 47 -3.16 26.88 -1.67
N ILE A 48 -2.84 25.58 -1.69
CA ILE A 48 -1.81 24.99 -2.54
C ILE A 48 -2.46 24.50 -3.83
N SER A 49 -1.89 24.89 -4.97
CA SER A 49 -2.34 24.38 -6.27
C SER A 49 -2.15 22.86 -6.36
N ARG A 50 -3.24 22.13 -6.63
CA ARG A 50 -3.19 20.68 -6.83
C ARG A 50 -2.23 20.29 -7.96
N SER A 51 -2.18 21.08 -9.04
CA SER A 51 -1.27 20.82 -10.15
C SER A 51 0.19 20.92 -9.72
N GLU A 52 0.54 21.94 -8.94
CA GLU A 52 1.90 22.13 -8.42
C GLU A 52 2.28 21.04 -7.43
N LEU A 53 1.33 20.58 -6.60
CA LEU A 53 1.55 19.53 -5.63
C LEU A 53 1.81 18.18 -6.32
N LEU A 54 1.01 17.84 -7.35
CA LEU A 54 1.18 16.59 -8.09
C LEU A 54 2.51 16.54 -8.86
N GLN A 55 2.99 17.66 -9.40
CA GLN A 55 4.29 17.72 -10.08
C GLN A 55 5.48 17.41 -9.15
N LYS A 56 5.34 17.63 -7.84
CA LYS A 56 6.39 17.41 -6.84
C LYS A 56 6.39 16.00 -6.25
N LEU A 57 5.40 15.16 -6.60
CA LEU A 57 5.18 13.85 -5.97
C LEU A 57 5.40 12.72 -6.96
N ASP A 58 5.97 11.62 -6.45
CA ASP A 58 5.99 10.37 -7.19
C ASP A 58 4.55 9.81 -7.35
N PRO A 59 4.29 8.91 -8.31
CA PRO A 59 2.94 8.39 -8.54
C PRO A 59 2.28 7.79 -7.29
N LEU A 60 3.07 7.24 -6.37
CA LEU A 60 2.56 6.69 -5.11
C LEU A 60 2.14 7.79 -4.14
N GLY A 61 2.93 8.87 -4.01
CA GLY A 61 2.55 10.07 -3.26
C GLY A 61 1.29 10.73 -3.81
N GLN A 62 1.14 10.82 -5.13
CA GLN A 62 -0.08 11.34 -5.76
C GLN A 62 -1.31 10.50 -5.39
N ALA A 63 -1.21 9.17 -5.50
CA ALA A 63 -2.30 8.27 -5.13
C ALA A 63 -2.69 8.39 -3.64
N LYS A 64 -1.73 8.64 -2.75
CA LYS A 64 -2.03 8.89 -1.32
C LYS A 64 -2.85 10.15 -1.12
N ILE A 65 -2.46 11.25 -1.76
CA ILE A 65 -3.20 12.51 -1.64
C ILE A 65 -4.63 12.32 -2.17
N ASP A 66 -4.79 11.71 -3.34
CA ASP A 66 -6.11 11.48 -3.92
C ASP A 66 -6.99 10.59 -3.03
N LEU A 67 -6.42 9.54 -2.43
CA LEU A 67 -7.16 8.67 -1.51
C LEU A 67 -7.55 9.38 -0.21
N VAL A 68 -6.65 10.19 0.36
CA VAL A 68 -6.95 10.97 1.56
C VAL A 68 -8.01 12.02 1.24
N SER A 69 -7.93 12.73 0.12
CA SER A 69 -8.96 13.68 -0.32
C SER A 69 -10.33 13.00 -0.48
N ALA A 70 -10.37 11.83 -1.15
CA ALA A 70 -11.61 11.07 -1.31
C ALA A 70 -12.17 10.59 0.04
N TYR A 71 -11.31 10.09 0.93
CA TYR A 71 -11.71 9.66 2.27
C TYR A 71 -12.29 10.81 3.08
N THR A 72 -11.61 11.96 3.08
CA THR A 72 -12.03 13.17 3.78
C THR A 72 -13.39 13.65 3.29
N LEU A 73 -13.59 13.75 1.97
CA LEU A 73 -14.87 14.18 1.39
C LEU A 73 -16.02 13.23 1.76
N ASN A 74 -15.81 11.92 1.66
CA ASN A 74 -16.83 10.94 2.03
C ASN A 74 -17.10 10.90 3.55
N SER A 75 -16.07 11.14 4.36
CA SER A 75 -16.22 11.21 5.83
C SER A 75 -17.00 12.45 6.26
N MET A 76 -16.76 13.60 5.64
CA MET A 76 -17.58 14.80 5.89
C MET A 76 -19.02 14.59 5.43
N PHE A 77 -19.21 13.92 4.30
CA PHE A 77 -20.56 13.59 3.83
C PHE A 77 -21.28 12.62 4.77
N TRP A 78 -20.56 11.65 5.36
CA TRP A 78 -21.10 10.80 6.43
C TRP A 78 -21.58 11.62 7.63
N VAL A 79 -20.76 12.56 8.11
CA VAL A 79 -21.12 13.46 9.21
C VAL A 79 -22.35 14.30 8.84
N TYR A 80 -22.38 14.85 7.62
CA TYR A 80 -23.54 15.59 7.12
C TYR A 80 -24.82 14.76 7.14
N LEU A 81 -24.79 13.51 6.66
CA LEU A 81 -25.96 12.64 6.73
C LEU A 81 -26.43 12.43 8.17
N ALA A 82 -25.50 12.21 9.10
CA ALA A 82 -25.83 12.06 10.51
C ALA A 82 -26.49 13.33 11.09
N THR A 83 -26.06 14.54 10.68
CA THR A 83 -26.73 15.78 11.12
C THR A 83 -28.12 15.98 10.50
N GLN A 84 -28.40 15.36 9.34
CA GLN A 84 -29.74 15.31 8.75
C GLN A 84 -30.63 14.21 9.34
N GLY A 85 -30.15 13.47 10.35
CA GLY A 85 -30.89 12.33 10.94
C GLY A 85 -30.93 11.10 10.03
N ILE A 86 -30.14 11.06 8.96
CA ILE A 86 -30.05 9.91 8.05
C ILE A 86 -28.97 8.98 8.57
N ASN A 87 -29.30 7.71 8.81
CA ASN A 87 -28.32 6.71 9.24
C ASN A 87 -27.30 6.44 8.12
N PRO A 88 -26.03 6.85 8.24
CA PRO A 88 -25.09 6.72 7.13
C PRO A 88 -24.66 5.27 6.90
N LYS A 89 -24.90 4.36 7.86
CA LYS A 89 -24.62 2.92 7.72
C LYS A 89 -25.54 2.25 6.70
N GLU A 90 -26.71 2.83 6.45
CA GLU A 90 -27.70 2.38 5.46
C GLU A 90 -27.59 3.15 4.14
N HIS A 91 -26.74 4.19 4.10
CA HIS A 91 -26.51 5.01 2.91
C HIS A 91 -25.34 4.44 2.05
N PRO A 92 -25.37 4.59 0.71
CA PRO A 92 -24.28 4.16 -0.18
C PRO A 92 -22.89 4.71 0.14
N VAL A 93 -22.78 5.79 0.92
CA VAL A 93 -21.50 6.37 1.38
C VAL A 93 -20.64 5.35 2.12
N LYS A 94 -21.27 4.37 2.81
CA LYS A 94 -20.55 3.27 3.45
C LYS A 94 -19.75 2.45 2.45
N GLN A 95 -20.35 2.14 1.29
CA GLN A 95 -19.69 1.38 0.23
C GLN A 95 -18.53 2.17 -0.38
N GLU A 96 -18.71 3.49 -0.56
CA GLU A 96 -17.63 4.36 -1.02
C GLU A 96 -16.45 4.40 -0.03
N LEU A 97 -16.70 4.47 1.27
CA LEU A 97 -15.64 4.39 2.29
C LEU A 97 -14.92 3.03 2.29
N GLU A 98 -15.63 1.91 2.14
CA GLU A 98 -15.01 0.58 2.03
C GLU A 98 -14.16 0.44 0.76
N ARG A 99 -14.63 1.00 -0.35
CA ARG A 99 -13.88 1.06 -1.61
C ARG A 99 -12.59 1.86 -1.42
N ILE A 100 -12.66 3.04 -0.80
CA ILE A 100 -11.49 3.87 -0.51
C ILE A 100 -10.51 3.13 0.40
N ARG A 101 -10.99 2.49 1.48
CA ARG A 101 -10.14 1.69 2.39
C ARG A 101 -9.42 0.56 1.66
N THR A 102 -10.11 -0.11 0.73
CA THR A 102 -9.51 -1.14 -0.13
C THR A 102 -8.33 -0.59 -0.93
N TYR A 103 -8.46 0.59 -1.53
CA TYR A 103 -7.37 1.22 -2.27
C TYR A 103 -6.25 1.74 -1.37
N MET A 104 -6.55 2.25 -0.16
CA MET A 104 -5.52 2.59 0.82
C MET A 104 -4.68 1.37 1.23
N ASN A 105 -5.31 0.20 1.39
CA ASN A 105 -4.58 -1.03 1.67
C ASN A 105 -3.69 -1.45 0.49
N LYS A 106 -4.17 -1.32 -0.75
CA LYS A 106 -3.32 -1.55 -1.94
C LYS A 106 -2.09 -0.64 -1.97
N VAL A 107 -2.25 0.64 -1.61
CA VAL A 107 -1.12 1.58 -1.51
C VAL A 107 -0.14 1.14 -0.43
N LYS A 108 -0.61 0.73 0.75
CA LYS A 108 0.25 0.19 1.83
C LYS A 108 1.02 -1.05 1.37
N GLU A 109 0.36 -2.02 0.75
CA GLU A 109 1.01 -3.21 0.22
C GLU A 109 2.10 -2.87 -0.82
N MET A 110 1.86 -1.89 -1.69
CA MET A 110 2.87 -1.43 -2.65
C MET A 110 4.09 -0.82 -1.96
N GLU A 111 3.89 -0.08 -0.86
CA GLU A 111 4.99 0.45 -0.05
C GLU A 111 5.79 -0.64 0.63
N GLU A 112 5.12 -1.64 1.20
CA GLU A 112 5.76 -2.79 1.84
C GLU A 112 6.55 -3.62 0.82
N LYS A 113 5.97 -3.88 -0.37
CA LYS A 113 6.66 -4.56 -1.47
C LYS A 113 7.91 -3.81 -1.93
N LYS A 114 7.91 -2.48 -1.92
CA LYS A 114 9.10 -1.67 -2.21
C LYS A 114 10.21 -1.85 -1.17
N LYS A 115 9.83 -2.09 0.10
CA LYS A 115 10.76 -2.29 1.23
C LYS A 115 11.22 -3.74 1.41
N ALA A 116 10.48 -4.70 0.84
CA ALA A 116 10.78 -6.12 0.98
C ALA A 116 12.15 -6.49 0.38
N ALA A 117 12.87 -7.38 1.07
CA ALA A 117 14.14 -7.93 0.59
C ALA A 117 13.92 -8.64 -0.76
N LYS A 118 14.77 -8.31 -1.74
CA LYS A 118 14.72 -8.93 -3.07
C LYS A 118 15.73 -10.06 -3.14
N LEU A 119 15.32 -11.23 -3.64
CA LEU A 119 16.23 -12.32 -3.94
C LEU A 119 17.20 -11.90 -5.05
N ASP A 120 18.49 -12.08 -4.81
CA ASP A 120 19.50 -11.94 -5.85
C ASP A 120 19.41 -13.14 -6.80
N LYS A 121 18.76 -12.91 -7.94
CA LYS A 121 18.60 -13.90 -9.02
C LYS A 121 19.95 -14.37 -9.57
N GLY A 122 20.96 -13.49 -9.56
CA GLY A 122 22.32 -13.81 -10.01
C GLY A 122 23.02 -14.76 -9.04
N ALA A 123 22.94 -14.48 -7.74
CA ALA A 123 23.45 -15.37 -6.70
C ALA A 123 22.75 -16.75 -6.73
N ALA A 124 21.43 -16.77 -6.84
CA ALA A 124 20.65 -18.01 -6.96
C ALA A 124 21.07 -18.83 -8.20
N SER A 125 21.28 -18.17 -9.34
CA SER A 125 21.77 -18.80 -10.58
C SER A 125 23.18 -19.40 -10.42
N ARG A 126 24.08 -18.69 -9.70
CA ARG A 126 25.42 -19.21 -9.39
C ARG A 126 25.37 -20.45 -8.50
N PHE A 127 24.53 -20.44 -7.45
CA PHE A 127 24.35 -21.61 -6.60
C PHE A 127 23.84 -22.81 -7.39
N LEU A 128 22.84 -22.61 -8.26
CA LEU A 128 22.30 -23.68 -9.10
C LEU A 128 23.36 -24.23 -10.07
N ARG A 129 24.11 -23.35 -10.74
CA ARG A 129 25.16 -23.75 -11.69
C ARG A 129 26.26 -24.55 -11.00
N ASN A 130 26.65 -24.17 -9.80
CA ASN A 130 27.68 -24.87 -9.05
C ASN A 130 27.18 -26.23 -8.51
N ALA A 131 25.91 -26.30 -8.10
CA ALA A 131 25.29 -27.55 -7.62
C ALA A 131 25.08 -28.57 -8.75
N LEU A 132 24.82 -28.12 -9.98
CA LEU A 132 24.63 -28.98 -11.16
C LEU A 132 25.93 -29.20 -11.96
N TYR A 133 27.08 -28.74 -11.45
CA TYR A 133 28.35 -28.91 -12.14
C TYR A 133 28.89 -30.33 -11.95
N GLU A 134 28.81 -31.14 -13.01
CA GLU A 134 29.52 -32.42 -13.07
C GLU A 134 30.92 -32.22 -13.69
N PRO A 135 32.00 -32.60 -12.98
CA PRO A 135 33.34 -32.56 -13.56
C PRO A 135 33.43 -33.58 -14.69
N LYS A 136 33.70 -33.11 -15.92
CA LYS A 136 33.97 -34.00 -17.06
C LYS A 136 35.10 -34.95 -16.68
N SER A 137 34.81 -36.26 -16.68
CA SER A 137 35.80 -37.31 -16.42
C SER A 137 36.99 -37.10 -17.35
N LYS A 138 38.17 -36.85 -16.78
CA LYS A 138 39.42 -36.76 -17.54
C LYS A 138 39.56 -38.04 -18.37
N PRO A 139 39.87 -37.98 -19.68
CA PRO A 139 40.07 -39.19 -20.46
C PRO A 139 41.21 -39.98 -19.82
N ALA A 140 40.92 -41.22 -19.44
CA ALA A 140 41.88 -42.13 -18.84
C ALA A 140 43.12 -42.22 -19.75
N LYS A 141 44.30 -41.89 -19.20
CA LYS A 141 45.58 -42.14 -19.86
C LYS A 141 45.66 -43.65 -20.17
N LYS A 142 45.69 -44.00 -21.45
CA LYS A 142 45.93 -45.37 -21.92
C LYS A 142 47.26 -45.88 -21.34
N SER A 143 47.20 -46.92 -20.51
CA SER A 143 48.39 -47.66 -20.05
C SER A 143 48.98 -48.50 -21.19
N PRO A 144 50.32 -48.67 -21.30
CA PRO A 144 50.95 -49.45 -22.37
C PRO A 144 50.72 -50.96 -22.17
N ILE A 145 50.50 -51.66 -23.29
CA ILE A 145 50.29 -53.11 -23.38
C ILE A 145 51.61 -53.86 -23.09
N PRO A 146 51.64 -54.91 -22.24
CA PRO A 146 52.86 -55.71 -22.05
C PRO A 146 53.04 -56.75 -23.18
N ALA A 147 54.29 -56.88 -23.64
CA ALA A 147 54.70 -57.78 -24.71
C ALA A 147 54.64 -59.27 -24.31
N LYS A 148 54.08 -60.11 -25.20
CA LYS A 148 54.10 -61.59 -25.09
C LYS A 148 55.52 -62.13 -25.29
N LYS A 149 56.07 -62.82 -24.28
CA LYS A 149 57.28 -63.66 -24.41
C LYS A 149 56.95 -64.97 -25.15
N LYS A 150 57.64 -65.23 -26.26
CA LYS A 150 57.71 -66.55 -26.93
C LYS A 150 58.52 -67.51 -26.06
N LYS A 151 57.99 -68.71 -25.78
CA LYS A 151 58.76 -69.84 -25.22
C LYS A 151 59.41 -70.61 -26.38
N THR A 152 60.73 -70.68 -26.36
CA THR A 152 61.55 -71.60 -27.18
C THR A 152 61.71 -72.93 -26.43
N HIS A 153 61.56 -74.02 -27.18
CA HIS A 153 61.71 -75.41 -26.76
C HIS A 153 63.20 -75.79 -26.76
N GLU A 154 63.69 -76.47 -25.72
CA GLU A 154 64.97 -77.19 -25.74
C GLU A 154 64.92 -78.47 -24.86
N ASN A 155 64.45 -79.54 -25.49
CA ASN A 155 64.89 -80.96 -25.55
C ASN A 155 65.72 -81.76 -24.49
N LEU A 156 65.28 -83.05 -24.36
CA LEU A 156 65.97 -84.38 -24.16
C LEU A 156 66.48 -84.83 -22.77
N PRO A 157 66.79 -86.14 -22.53
CA PRO A 157 66.16 -87.46 -22.85
C PRO A 157 65.83 -88.24 -21.53
N VAL A 158 65.21 -89.42 -21.42
CA VAL A 158 65.29 -90.76 -22.06
C VAL A 158 63.92 -91.42 -22.00
#